data_AF-A0A0B4E7H0-F1
#
_entry.id   AF-A0A0B4E7H0-F1
#
_cell.length_a   1.000
_cell.length_b   1.000
_cell.length_c   1.000
_cell.angle_alpha   90.00
_cell.angle_beta   90.00
_cell.angle_gamma   90.00
#
_symmetry.space_group_name_H-M   'P 1'
#
loop_
_entity.id
_entity.type
_entity.pdbx_description
1 polymer ?
#
loop_
_entity_poly.entity_id
_entity_poly.type
_entity_poly.pdbx_seq_one_letter_code
_entity_poly.pdbx_strand_id
1 'polypeptide(L)'
;MPAFLYRLPVRIYALSALALSLMALLTFLLLSQSVKNAYEMRHTELHNVTDTAVSLLRDLEEGVKSGRFTAEEARDIGRERLTALRFGDSGYVFVFDHELVVQAHPIVPDWVGTNQGAYEDVTGIKVFQELEKIAASKGAGELTYYFKKPDSEVMEAKIGYVQAYKPWGWIIGTGAYVSDIEADVAMMRNEALIVLGISLVALMVAAYFITRSVTGPLNGLKNRMQTMADGDTSSEIPSANARSELGEIAQSVDVFRQALIRQQELEDAEHALNEKRSKVVAALSSKLSALSQGDLTAQITETFPQDYEQLRQDFNTTARNLSSTVEQVIAAAASIRNGATEISQASDDLSHRTESQAATLEQTAAALDELTASVKSAADGARSVEATMDEAKEEARTSGEVVQSAVSAMTEIEESS
;
A
#
# COMPACT_ATOMS: atom_id res chain seq x y z
N MET A 1 -26.84 1.51 5.76
CA MET A 1 -26.48 0.49 6.79
C MET A 1 -25.51 1.12 7.78
N PRO A 2 -25.60 0.80 9.08
CA PRO A 2 -24.69 1.36 10.08
C PRO A 2 -23.24 0.87 9.88
N ALA A 3 -22.27 1.78 10.04
CA ALA A 3 -20.86 1.57 9.70
C ALA A 3 -20.18 0.42 10.47
N PHE A 4 -20.68 0.05 11.66
CA PHE A 4 -20.12 -1.04 12.46
C PHE A 4 -20.29 -2.42 11.78
N LEU A 5 -21.31 -2.60 10.92
CA LEU A 5 -21.56 -3.85 10.18
C LEU A 5 -20.49 -4.17 9.12
N TYR A 6 -19.64 -3.19 8.79
CA TYR A 6 -18.53 -3.41 7.85
C TYR A 6 -17.27 -3.93 8.53
N ARG A 7 -17.22 -3.95 9.87
CA ARG A 7 -16.08 -4.51 10.60
C ARG A 7 -16.08 -6.04 10.48
N LEU A 8 -14.92 -6.59 10.13
CA LEU A 8 -14.72 -8.03 9.94
C LEU A 8 -15.19 -8.91 11.12
N PRO A 9 -14.95 -8.54 12.41
CA PRO A 9 -15.44 -9.32 13.55
C PRO A 9 -16.96 -9.37 13.62
N VAL A 10 -17.61 -8.23 13.37
CA VAL A 10 -19.07 -8.13 13.43
C VAL A 10 -19.71 -9.05 12.40
N ARG A 11 -19.12 -9.14 11.19
CA ARG A 11 -19.59 -10.05 10.14
C ARG A 11 -19.41 -11.52 10.52
N ILE A 12 -18.27 -11.89 11.10
CA ILE A 12 -18.02 -13.25 11.58
C ILE A 12 -19.06 -13.64 12.63
N TYR A 13 -19.24 -12.82 13.67
CA TYR A 13 -20.22 -13.10 14.71
C TYR A 13 -21.66 -13.07 14.18
N ALA A 14 -22.00 -12.20 13.22
CA ALA A 14 -23.32 -12.18 12.60
C ALA A 14 -23.60 -13.45 11.79
N LEU A 15 -22.62 -13.94 11.01
CA LEU A 15 -22.74 -15.21 10.28
C LEU A 15 -22.86 -16.40 11.23
N SER A 16 -22.09 -16.42 12.32
CA SER A 16 -22.23 -17.42 13.37
C SER A 16 -23.62 -17.36 14.02
N ALA A 17 -24.11 -16.19 14.40
CA ALA A 17 -25.44 -16.03 14.98
C ALA A 17 -26.56 -16.46 14.03
N LEU A 18 -26.42 -16.17 12.73
CA LEU A 18 -27.35 -16.64 11.71
C LEU A 18 -27.33 -18.17 11.59
N ALA A 19 -26.15 -18.78 11.51
CA ALA A 19 -26.01 -20.23 11.46
C ALA A 19 -26.63 -20.90 12.70
N LEU A 20 -26.41 -20.34 13.89
CA LEU A 20 -27.01 -20.82 15.13
C LEU A 20 -28.53 -20.71 15.14
N SER A 21 -29.06 -19.60 14.63
CA SER A 21 -30.51 -19.39 14.53
C SER A 21 -31.15 -20.39 13.56
N LEU A 22 -30.50 -20.64 12.42
CA LEU A 22 -30.94 -21.63 11.44
C LEU A 22 -30.86 -23.06 12.00
N MET A 23 -29.80 -23.40 12.74
CA MET A 23 -29.68 -24.70 13.40
C MET A 23 -30.78 -24.88 14.45
N ALA A 24 -31.01 -23.89 15.31
CA ALA A 24 -32.08 -23.95 16.32
C ALA A 24 -33.46 -24.11 15.67
N LEU A 25 -33.73 -23.36 14.59
CA LEU A 25 -34.98 -23.48 13.82
C LEU A 25 -35.12 -24.88 13.21
N LEU A 26 -34.06 -25.42 12.61
CA LEU A 26 -34.07 -26.75 12.03
C LEU A 26 -34.30 -27.83 13.10
N THR A 27 -33.62 -27.75 14.24
CA THR A 27 -33.82 -28.66 15.38
C THR A 27 -35.26 -28.61 15.88
N PHE A 28 -35.84 -27.41 16.00
CA PHE A 28 -37.23 -27.23 16.38
C PHE A 28 -38.19 -27.89 15.38
N LEU A 29 -38.00 -27.67 14.08
CA LEU A 29 -38.84 -28.27 13.03
C LEU A 29 -38.73 -29.79 13.03
N LEU A 30 -37.52 -30.35 13.14
CA LEU A 30 -37.31 -31.80 13.19
C LEU A 30 -37.94 -32.43 14.43
N LEU A 31 -37.81 -31.79 15.60
CA LEU A 31 -38.42 -32.28 16.82
C LEU A 31 -39.95 -32.24 16.74
N SER A 32 -40.52 -31.15 16.21
CA SER A 32 -41.96 -31.04 15.99
C SER A 32 -42.48 -32.11 15.03
N GLN A 33 -41.72 -32.41 13.97
CA GLN A 33 -42.06 -33.48 13.04
C GLN A 33 -41.93 -34.87 13.68
N SER A 34 -40.90 -35.09 14.50
CA SER A 34 -40.68 -36.33 15.24
C SER A 34 -41.83 -36.63 16.20
N VAL A 35 -42.33 -35.63 16.94
CA VAL A 35 -43.52 -35.77 17.80
C VAL A 35 -44.71 -36.23 16.97
N LYS A 36 -45.02 -35.52 15.87
CA LYS A 36 -46.16 -35.86 15.01
C LYS A 36 -46.04 -37.30 14.46
N ASN A 37 -44.86 -37.65 13.97
CA ASN A 37 -44.58 -39.00 13.46
C ASN A 37 -44.76 -40.06 14.55
N ALA A 38 -44.37 -39.80 15.80
CA ALA A 38 -44.53 -40.75 16.90
C ALA A 38 -46.01 -41.09 17.15
N TYR A 39 -46.91 -40.10 17.14
CA TYR A 39 -48.35 -40.34 17.28
C TYR A 39 -48.94 -41.06 16.07
N GLU A 40 -48.54 -40.71 14.84
CA GLU A 40 -49.03 -41.39 13.62
C GLU A 40 -48.55 -42.85 13.53
N MET A 41 -47.30 -43.13 13.94
CA MET A 41 -46.79 -44.50 14.04
C MET A 41 -47.56 -45.29 15.10
N ARG A 42 -47.86 -44.67 16.25
CA ARG A 42 -48.63 -45.34 17.29
C ARG A 42 -50.05 -45.67 16.84
N HIS A 43 -50.73 -44.76 16.15
CA HIS A 43 -52.03 -45.03 15.51
C HIS A 43 -51.97 -46.29 14.63
N THR A 44 -50.97 -46.36 13.75
CA THR A 44 -50.76 -47.48 12.83
C THR A 44 -50.49 -48.79 13.57
N GLU A 45 -49.68 -48.75 14.64
CA GLU A 45 -49.40 -49.90 15.49
C GLU A 45 -50.69 -50.44 16.14
N LEU A 46 -51.50 -49.57 16.74
CA LEU A 46 -52.74 -49.97 17.40
C LEU A 46 -53.73 -50.58 16.40
N HIS A 47 -53.87 -49.98 15.21
CA HIS A 47 -54.65 -50.56 14.11
C HIS A 47 -54.16 -51.97 13.73
N ASN A 48 -52.86 -52.16 13.57
CA ASN A 48 -52.31 -53.46 13.17
C ASN A 48 -52.50 -54.54 14.25
N VAL A 49 -52.44 -54.15 15.53
CA VAL A 49 -52.74 -55.05 16.65
C VAL A 49 -54.21 -55.45 16.63
N THR A 50 -55.15 -54.51 16.44
CA THR A 50 -56.58 -54.87 16.35
C THR A 50 -56.89 -55.70 15.11
N ASP A 51 -56.25 -55.42 13.96
CA ASP A 51 -56.46 -56.20 12.74
C ASP A 51 -55.92 -57.64 12.86
N THR A 52 -54.82 -57.82 13.59
CA THR A 52 -54.30 -59.15 13.96
C THR A 52 -55.26 -59.90 14.87
N ALA A 53 -55.80 -59.22 15.89
CA ALA A 53 -56.82 -59.79 16.77
C ALA A 53 -58.10 -60.16 16.02
N VAL A 54 -58.57 -59.30 15.10
CA VAL A 54 -59.71 -59.58 14.21
C VAL A 54 -59.41 -60.77 13.29
N SER A 55 -58.20 -60.89 12.77
CA SER A 55 -57.80 -62.01 11.92
C SER A 55 -57.80 -63.34 12.67
N LEU A 56 -57.43 -63.34 13.95
CA LEU A 56 -57.58 -64.50 14.83
C LEU A 56 -59.05 -64.91 14.98
N LEU A 57 -59.95 -63.94 15.16
CA LEU A 57 -61.40 -64.21 15.24
C LEU A 57 -61.95 -64.71 13.91
N ARG A 58 -61.45 -64.21 12.77
CA ARG A 58 -61.83 -64.70 11.44
C ARG A 58 -61.48 -66.18 11.24
N ASP A 59 -60.31 -66.64 11.70
CA ASP A 59 -59.96 -68.06 11.64
C ASP A 59 -60.89 -68.93 12.50
N LEU A 60 -61.24 -68.46 13.70
CA LEU A 60 -62.17 -69.15 14.59
C LEU A 60 -63.57 -69.25 13.97
N GLU A 61 -64.08 -68.16 13.40
CA GLU A 61 -65.35 -68.12 12.68
C GLU A 61 -65.36 -69.05 11.46
N GLU A 62 -64.25 -69.15 10.72
CA GLU A 62 -64.12 -70.12 9.63
C GLU A 62 -64.09 -71.57 10.16
N GLY A 63 -63.51 -71.77 11.34
CA GLY A 63 -63.61 -73.01 12.11
C GLY A 63 -65.05 -73.38 12.45
N VAL A 64 -65.89 -72.41 12.83
CA VAL A 64 -67.32 -72.62 13.06
C VAL A 64 -68.04 -73.03 11.78
N LYS A 65 -67.81 -72.30 10.68
CA LYS A 65 -68.44 -72.60 9.37
C LYS A 65 -68.06 -73.98 8.82
N SER A 66 -66.83 -74.42 9.08
CA SER A 66 -66.33 -75.73 8.67
C SER A 66 -66.68 -76.87 9.64
N GLY A 67 -67.36 -76.58 10.76
CA GLY A 67 -67.75 -77.56 11.77
C GLY A 67 -66.62 -78.03 12.69
N ARG A 68 -65.48 -77.32 12.72
CA ARG A 68 -64.33 -77.60 13.61
C ARG A 68 -64.63 -77.22 15.06
N PHE A 69 -65.44 -76.18 15.25
CA PHE A 69 -65.85 -75.66 16.55
C PHE A 69 -67.35 -75.36 16.54
N THR A 70 -68.00 -75.44 17.68
CA THR A 70 -69.29 -74.77 17.88
C THR A 70 -69.08 -73.25 18.01
N ALA A 71 -70.13 -72.46 17.80
CA ALA A 71 -70.06 -71.01 17.96
C ALA A 71 -69.69 -70.57 19.39
N GLU A 72 -70.10 -71.35 20.39
CA GLU A 72 -69.77 -71.11 21.80
C GLU A 72 -68.29 -71.43 22.08
N GLU A 73 -67.81 -72.60 21.64
CA GLU A 73 -66.39 -72.98 21.77
C GLU A 73 -65.45 -71.99 21.07
N ALA A 74 -65.82 -71.52 19.87
CA ALA A 74 -65.03 -70.53 19.15
C ALA A 74 -64.94 -69.19 19.89
N ARG A 75 -66.04 -68.75 20.53
CA ARG A 75 -66.05 -67.54 21.36
C ARG A 75 -65.21 -67.70 22.63
N ASP A 76 -65.28 -68.86 23.28
CA ASP A 76 -64.46 -69.13 24.48
C ASP A 76 -62.96 -69.16 24.15
N ILE A 77 -62.58 -69.83 23.06
CA ILE A 77 -61.20 -69.82 22.54
C ILE A 77 -60.78 -68.39 22.17
N GLY A 78 -61.66 -67.63 21.52
CA GLY A 78 -61.42 -66.22 21.18
C GLY A 78 -61.16 -65.37 22.42
N ARG A 79 -62.00 -65.50 23.45
CA ARG A 79 -61.85 -64.80 24.74
C ARG A 79 -60.51 -65.12 25.40
N GLU A 80 -60.18 -66.40 25.51
CA GLU A 80 -58.93 -66.86 26.12
C GLU A 80 -57.71 -66.28 25.37
N ARG A 81 -57.68 -66.44 24.04
CA ARG A 81 -56.57 -65.98 23.21
C ARG A 81 -56.40 -64.46 23.24
N LEU A 82 -57.50 -63.71 23.09
CA LEU A 82 -57.46 -62.25 23.13
C LEU A 82 -57.06 -61.71 24.51
N THR A 83 -57.50 -62.37 25.60
CA THR A 83 -57.08 -62.01 26.97
C THR A 83 -55.58 -62.23 27.18
N ALA A 84 -54.98 -63.21 26.49
CA ALA A 84 -53.55 -63.50 26.57
C ALA A 84 -52.67 -62.56 25.73
N LEU A 85 -53.23 -61.83 24.75
CA LEU A 85 -52.45 -60.95 23.89
C LEU A 85 -51.82 -59.78 24.66
N ARG A 86 -50.50 -59.64 24.53
CA ARG A 86 -49.69 -58.53 25.04
C ARG A 86 -48.75 -58.04 23.95
N PHE A 87 -48.44 -56.75 23.96
CA PHE A 87 -47.47 -56.12 23.06
C PHE A 87 -46.89 -54.87 23.73
N GLY A 88 -45.68 -54.47 23.34
CA GLY A 88 -44.94 -53.44 24.06
C GLY A 88 -44.78 -53.76 25.55
N ASP A 89 -44.62 -52.72 26.37
CA ASP A 89 -44.43 -52.89 27.82
C ASP A 89 -45.76 -52.97 28.60
N SER A 90 -46.79 -52.27 28.12
CA SER A 90 -48.06 -52.06 28.82
C SER A 90 -49.29 -52.37 27.96
N GLY A 91 -49.09 -52.81 26.71
CA GLY A 91 -50.13 -53.00 25.71
C GLY A 91 -50.92 -54.31 25.90
N TYR A 92 -52.22 -54.22 25.75
CA TYR A 92 -53.14 -55.35 25.89
C TYR A 92 -54.40 -55.15 25.04
N VAL A 93 -55.09 -56.25 24.76
CA VAL A 93 -56.38 -56.26 24.05
C VAL A 93 -57.52 -56.45 25.04
N PHE A 94 -58.62 -55.73 24.83
CA PHE A 94 -59.89 -55.92 25.52
C PHE A 94 -61.02 -56.05 24.51
N VAL A 95 -62.13 -56.65 24.92
CA VAL A 95 -63.28 -56.89 24.04
C VAL A 95 -64.56 -56.62 24.81
N PHE A 96 -65.51 -55.98 24.14
CA PHE A 96 -66.88 -55.78 24.63
C PHE A 96 -67.86 -55.88 23.45
N ASP A 97 -69.16 -55.99 23.71
CA ASP A 97 -70.20 -56.04 22.68
C ASP A 97 -70.97 -54.72 22.55
N HIS A 98 -71.93 -54.67 21.62
CA HIS A 98 -72.77 -53.48 21.39
C HIS A 98 -73.67 -53.15 22.59
N GLU A 99 -73.92 -54.12 23.47
CA GLU A 99 -74.60 -53.94 24.74
C GLU A 99 -73.66 -53.40 25.84
N LEU A 100 -72.40 -53.11 25.51
CA LEU A 100 -71.37 -52.62 26.43
C LEU A 100 -71.00 -53.61 27.54
N VAL A 101 -71.25 -54.90 27.30
CA VAL A 101 -70.82 -55.98 28.19
C VAL A 101 -69.40 -56.39 27.83
N VAL A 102 -68.52 -56.38 28.82
CA VAL A 102 -67.12 -56.75 28.61
C VAL A 102 -67.03 -58.25 28.41
N GLN A 103 -66.42 -58.66 27.30
CA GLN A 103 -66.23 -60.07 26.92
C GLN A 103 -64.83 -60.56 27.31
N ALA A 104 -63.81 -59.70 27.27
CA ALA A 104 -62.45 -60.01 27.65
C ALA A 104 -61.74 -58.75 28.18
N HIS A 105 -61.10 -58.82 29.35
CA HIS A 105 -60.28 -57.71 29.86
C HIS A 105 -59.16 -58.21 30.77
N PRO A 106 -57.88 -58.14 30.35
CA PRO A 106 -56.79 -58.74 31.11
C PRO A 106 -56.40 -57.98 32.38
N ILE A 107 -56.63 -56.66 32.43
CA ILE A 107 -56.20 -55.82 33.56
C ILE A 107 -57.27 -55.70 34.64
N VAL A 108 -58.52 -56.00 34.29
CA VAL A 108 -59.68 -55.86 35.17
C VAL A 108 -60.63 -57.04 34.89
N PRO A 109 -60.22 -58.27 35.26
CA PRO A 109 -60.96 -59.48 34.92
C PRO A 109 -62.38 -59.49 35.50
N ASP A 110 -62.60 -58.81 36.63
CA ASP A 110 -63.91 -58.68 37.29
C ASP A 110 -64.97 -57.98 36.42
N TRP A 111 -64.56 -57.29 35.35
CA TRP A 111 -65.50 -56.67 34.43
C TRP A 111 -66.11 -57.67 33.43
N VAL A 112 -65.48 -58.82 33.21
CA VAL A 112 -65.97 -59.80 32.23
C VAL A 112 -67.38 -60.27 32.60
N GLY A 113 -68.32 -60.16 31.66
CA GLY A 113 -69.73 -60.48 31.84
C GLY A 113 -70.58 -59.36 32.44
N THR A 114 -70.00 -58.18 32.72
CA THR A 114 -70.71 -57.02 33.28
C THR A 114 -70.81 -55.88 32.28
N ASN A 115 -71.90 -55.10 32.38
CA ASN A 115 -72.10 -53.90 31.57
C ASN A 115 -71.27 -52.73 32.12
N GLN A 116 -70.43 -52.13 31.27
CA GLN A 116 -69.56 -51.00 31.64
C GLN A 116 -69.97 -49.68 30.97
N GLY A 117 -71.22 -49.56 30.51
CA GLY A 117 -71.71 -48.33 29.89
C GLY A 117 -71.81 -47.13 30.83
N ALA A 118 -71.83 -47.36 32.15
CA ALA A 118 -71.78 -46.30 33.16
C ALA A 118 -70.35 -45.93 33.59
N TYR A 119 -69.33 -46.66 33.13
CA TYR A 119 -67.94 -46.35 33.47
C TYR A 119 -67.54 -45.00 32.86
N GLU A 120 -67.00 -44.14 33.71
CA GLU A 120 -66.60 -42.78 33.40
C GLU A 120 -65.15 -42.60 33.84
N ASP A 121 -64.32 -42.06 32.94
CA ASP A 121 -62.93 -41.76 33.29
C ASP A 121 -62.82 -40.50 34.17
N VAL A 122 -61.61 -40.19 34.63
CA VAL A 122 -61.36 -39.03 35.51
C VAL A 122 -61.68 -37.67 34.88
N THR A 123 -61.90 -37.62 33.56
CA THR A 123 -62.26 -36.40 32.82
C THR A 123 -63.75 -36.30 32.49
N GLY A 124 -64.52 -37.33 32.83
CA GLY A 124 -65.95 -37.39 32.58
C GLY A 124 -66.36 -38.11 31.29
N ILE A 125 -65.41 -38.77 30.60
CA ILE A 125 -65.70 -39.48 29.36
C ILE A 125 -66.30 -40.85 29.67
N LYS A 126 -67.49 -41.13 29.11
CA LYS A 126 -68.09 -42.47 29.13
C LYS A 126 -67.42 -43.39 28.13
N VAL A 127 -66.30 -43.98 28.55
CA VAL A 127 -65.32 -44.65 27.67
C VAL A 127 -65.97 -45.69 26.75
N PHE A 128 -66.71 -46.65 27.31
CA PHE A 128 -67.31 -47.72 26.50
C PHE A 128 -68.40 -47.21 25.55
N GLN A 129 -69.16 -46.18 25.93
CA GLN A 129 -70.20 -45.59 25.08
C GLN A 129 -69.59 -44.86 23.88
N GLU A 130 -68.56 -44.05 24.08
CA GLU A 130 -67.91 -43.32 22.98
C GLU A 130 -67.12 -44.28 22.07
N LEU A 131 -66.47 -45.31 22.63
CA LEU A 131 -65.83 -46.36 21.84
C LEU A 131 -66.82 -47.16 21.00
N GLU A 132 -67.97 -47.54 21.55
CA GLU A 132 -69.05 -48.21 20.80
C GLU A 132 -69.53 -47.34 19.65
N LYS A 133 -69.81 -46.07 19.92
CA LYS A 133 -70.27 -45.10 18.92
C LYS A 133 -69.26 -44.92 17.78
N ILE A 134 -67.95 -44.93 18.08
CA ILE A 134 -66.89 -44.90 17.06
C ILE A 134 -66.93 -46.19 16.22
N ALA A 135 -66.97 -47.35 16.87
CA ALA A 135 -66.99 -48.64 16.20
C ALA A 135 -68.26 -48.83 15.34
N ALA A 136 -69.42 -48.40 15.82
CA ALA A 136 -70.70 -48.50 15.11
C ALA A 136 -70.78 -47.54 13.91
N SER A 137 -70.27 -46.32 14.05
CA SER A 137 -70.36 -45.29 12.99
C SER A 137 -69.29 -45.44 11.90
N LYS A 138 -68.05 -45.76 12.27
CA LYS A 138 -66.89 -45.78 11.36
C LYS A 138 -66.31 -47.18 11.13
N GLY A 139 -66.74 -48.18 11.90
CA GLY A 139 -66.15 -49.53 11.91
C GLY A 139 -64.87 -49.63 12.73
N ALA A 140 -64.07 -48.57 12.79
CA ALA A 140 -62.90 -48.47 13.66
C ALA A 140 -62.55 -47.01 13.95
N GLY A 141 -61.73 -46.76 14.97
CA GLY A 141 -61.19 -45.44 15.26
C GLY A 141 -60.63 -45.31 16.67
N GLU A 142 -60.27 -44.07 17.02
CA GLU A 142 -59.56 -43.75 18.25
C GLU A 142 -60.36 -42.90 19.22
N LEU A 143 -60.08 -43.11 20.50
CA LEU A 143 -60.51 -42.27 21.61
C LEU A 143 -59.37 -42.13 22.60
N THR A 144 -59.04 -40.90 23.00
CA THR A 144 -58.15 -40.68 24.14
C THR A 144 -58.98 -40.59 25.41
N TYR A 145 -58.66 -41.41 26.40
CA TYR A 145 -59.32 -41.48 27.70
C TYR A 145 -58.31 -41.85 28.78
N TYR A 146 -58.66 -41.71 30.05
CA TYR A 146 -57.76 -42.05 31.15
C TYR A 146 -58.02 -43.46 31.67
N PHE A 147 -56.96 -44.25 31.79
CA PHE A 147 -57.02 -45.60 32.34
C PHE A 147 -55.73 -45.95 33.06
N LYS A 148 -55.80 -46.93 33.97
CA LYS A 148 -54.63 -47.39 34.72
C LYS A 148 -53.78 -48.37 33.91
N LYS A 149 -52.46 -48.28 34.04
CA LYS A 149 -51.52 -49.26 33.46
C LYS A 149 -51.64 -50.63 34.14
N PRO A 150 -51.17 -51.73 33.51
CA PRO A 150 -51.16 -53.05 34.14
C PRO A 150 -50.41 -53.12 35.48
N ASP A 151 -49.39 -52.29 35.65
CA ASP A 151 -48.44 -52.26 36.76
C ASP A 151 -48.63 -51.07 37.71
N SER A 152 -49.66 -50.26 37.50
CA SER A 152 -49.91 -49.03 38.25
C SER A 152 -51.41 -48.80 38.49
N GLU A 153 -51.77 -48.20 39.62
CA GLU A 153 -53.14 -47.74 39.90
C GLU A 153 -53.36 -46.27 39.51
N VAL A 154 -52.33 -45.61 39.00
CA VAL A 154 -52.43 -44.21 38.54
C VAL A 154 -53.16 -44.17 37.22
N MET A 155 -54.15 -43.28 37.13
CA MET A 155 -54.88 -43.02 35.89
C MET A 155 -54.03 -42.18 34.95
N GLU A 156 -53.74 -42.71 33.76
CA GLU A 156 -52.92 -42.05 32.75
C GLU A 156 -53.70 -41.92 31.44
N ALA A 157 -53.39 -40.86 30.67
CA ALA A 157 -53.96 -40.67 29.35
C ALA A 157 -53.55 -41.83 28.44
N LYS A 158 -54.54 -42.45 27.80
CA LYS A 158 -54.40 -43.60 26.92
C LYS A 158 -55.10 -43.31 25.61
N ILE A 159 -54.39 -43.50 24.50
CA ILE A 159 -54.97 -43.51 23.17
C ILE A 159 -55.48 -44.92 22.92
N GLY A 160 -56.79 -45.11 23.02
CA GLY A 160 -57.43 -46.36 22.67
C GLY A 160 -57.83 -46.39 21.20
N TYR A 161 -57.66 -47.55 20.56
CA TYR A 161 -58.13 -47.85 19.21
C TYR A 161 -59.13 -49.00 19.30
N VAL A 162 -60.26 -48.88 18.62
CA VAL A 162 -61.28 -49.93 18.54
C VAL A 162 -61.58 -50.32 17.11
N GLN A 163 -61.92 -51.60 16.90
CA GLN A 163 -62.35 -52.15 15.63
C GLN A 163 -63.51 -53.13 15.83
N ALA A 164 -64.60 -52.93 15.08
CA ALA A 164 -65.77 -53.79 15.13
C ALA A 164 -65.55 -55.10 14.36
N TYR A 165 -65.79 -56.22 15.02
CA TYR A 165 -65.94 -57.54 14.42
C TYR A 165 -67.40 -57.95 14.35
N LYS A 166 -68.04 -57.53 13.25
CA LYS A 166 -69.48 -57.69 13.01
C LYS A 166 -70.04 -59.12 13.19
N PRO A 167 -69.37 -60.21 12.77
CA PRO A 167 -69.94 -61.55 12.88
C PRO A 167 -70.33 -61.95 14.30
N TRP A 168 -69.59 -61.48 15.31
CA TRP A 168 -69.86 -61.79 16.72
C TRP A 168 -70.44 -60.61 17.49
N GLY A 169 -70.64 -59.45 16.84
CA GLY A 169 -71.03 -58.21 17.52
C GLY A 169 -69.99 -57.71 18.52
N TRP A 170 -68.73 -58.16 18.39
CA TRP A 170 -67.64 -57.81 19.29
C TRP A 170 -66.91 -56.56 18.79
N ILE A 171 -66.48 -55.74 19.73
CA ILE A 171 -65.65 -54.57 19.51
C ILE A 171 -64.31 -54.85 20.19
N ILE A 172 -63.26 -54.93 19.39
CA ILE A 172 -61.91 -55.24 19.84
C ILE A 172 -61.22 -53.92 20.09
N GLY A 173 -60.81 -53.69 21.32
CA GLY A 173 -60.09 -52.52 21.76
C GLY A 173 -58.65 -52.84 22.13
N THR A 174 -57.77 -51.88 21.86
CA THR A 174 -56.39 -51.85 22.35
C THR A 174 -56.02 -50.41 22.66
N GLY A 175 -54.84 -50.16 23.19
CA GLY A 175 -54.35 -48.79 23.30
C GLY A 175 -52.93 -48.67 23.82
N ALA A 176 -52.37 -47.49 23.66
CA ALA A 176 -51.05 -47.11 24.16
C ALA A 176 -51.18 -45.90 25.09
N TYR A 177 -50.34 -45.85 26.12
CA TYR A 177 -50.32 -44.73 27.06
C TYR A 177 -49.53 -43.58 26.47
N VAL A 178 -50.04 -42.36 26.65
CA VAL A 178 -49.39 -41.14 26.16
C VAL A 178 -48.01 -40.96 26.78
N SER A 179 -47.84 -41.35 28.04
CA SER A 179 -46.55 -41.32 28.74
C SER A 179 -45.46 -42.17 28.08
N ASP A 180 -45.83 -43.32 27.49
CA ASP A 180 -44.88 -44.19 26.80
C ASP A 180 -44.39 -43.51 25.50
N ILE A 181 -45.31 -42.86 24.76
CA ILE A 181 -44.98 -42.08 23.56
C ILE A 181 -44.12 -40.86 23.92
N GLU A 182 -44.49 -40.15 24.99
CA GLU A 182 -43.75 -38.98 25.47
C GLU A 182 -42.35 -39.33 25.95
N ALA A 183 -42.16 -40.51 26.57
CA ALA A 183 -40.85 -40.99 26.99
C ALA A 183 -39.93 -41.23 25.77
N ASP A 184 -40.44 -41.91 24.73
CA ASP A 184 -39.71 -42.14 23.48
C ASP A 184 -39.28 -40.80 22.83
N VAL A 185 -40.21 -39.84 22.77
CA VAL A 185 -39.94 -38.50 22.22
C VAL A 185 -39.00 -37.69 23.12
N ALA A 186 -39.06 -37.85 24.43
CA ALA A 186 -38.19 -37.14 25.37
C ALA A 186 -36.72 -37.56 25.23
N MET A 187 -36.45 -38.83 24.93
CA MET A 187 -35.10 -39.29 24.62
C MET A 187 -34.57 -38.60 23.36
N MET A 188 -35.32 -38.63 22.26
CA MET A 188 -34.96 -37.94 21.01
C MET A 188 -34.76 -36.43 21.22
N ARG A 189 -35.62 -35.78 22.01
CA ARG A 189 -35.49 -34.38 22.37
C ARG A 189 -34.17 -34.10 23.09
N ASN A 190 -33.85 -34.88 24.12
CA ASN A 190 -32.65 -34.66 24.93
C ASN A 190 -31.38 -34.83 24.08
N GLU A 191 -31.33 -35.86 23.23
CA GLU A 191 -30.23 -36.05 22.27
C GLU A 191 -30.10 -34.85 21.31
N ALA A 192 -31.22 -34.40 20.73
CA ALA A 192 -31.23 -33.26 19.82
C ALA A 192 -30.74 -31.96 20.51
N LEU A 193 -31.13 -31.73 21.78
CA LEU A 193 -30.68 -30.58 22.56
C LEU A 193 -29.19 -30.65 22.93
N ILE A 194 -28.67 -31.84 23.24
CA ILE A 194 -27.22 -32.02 23.49
C ILE A 194 -26.42 -31.70 22.23
N VAL A 195 -26.83 -32.25 21.07
CA VAL A 195 -26.16 -31.99 19.78
C VAL A 195 -26.21 -30.50 19.41
N LEU A 196 -27.36 -29.84 19.64
CA LEU A 196 -27.50 -28.40 19.44
C LEU A 196 -26.54 -27.62 20.36
N GLY A 197 -26.46 -27.98 21.64
CA GLY A 197 -25.56 -27.37 22.62
C GLY A 197 -24.09 -27.51 22.25
N ILE A 198 -23.64 -28.70 21.84
CA ILE A 198 -22.27 -28.95 21.37
C ILE A 198 -21.97 -28.11 20.12
N SER A 199 -22.90 -28.07 19.17
CA SER A 199 -22.75 -27.30 17.93
C SER A 199 -22.67 -25.79 18.18
N LEU A 200 -23.47 -25.29 19.14
CA LEU A 200 -23.42 -23.91 19.61
C LEU A 200 -22.04 -23.53 20.14
N VAL A 201 -21.50 -24.35 21.05
CA VAL A 201 -20.16 -24.13 21.63
C VAL A 201 -19.08 -24.22 20.55
N ALA A 202 -19.14 -25.22 19.68
CA ALA A 202 -18.17 -25.40 18.60
C ALA A 202 -18.12 -24.18 17.66
N LEU A 203 -19.28 -23.64 17.26
CA LEU A 203 -19.36 -22.45 16.41
C LEU A 203 -18.84 -21.18 17.11
N MET A 204 -19.14 -21.01 18.40
CA MET A 204 -18.61 -19.89 19.20
C MET A 204 -17.09 -19.96 19.33
N VAL A 205 -16.55 -21.15 19.58
CA VAL A 205 -15.10 -21.39 19.67
C VAL A 205 -14.43 -21.12 18.32
N ALA A 206 -14.99 -21.62 17.22
CA ALA A 206 -14.49 -21.36 15.88
C ALA A 206 -14.50 -19.86 15.53
N ALA A 207 -15.60 -19.16 15.82
CA ALA A 207 -15.73 -17.72 15.60
C ALA A 207 -14.69 -16.92 16.40
N TYR A 208 -14.44 -17.31 17.65
CA TYR A 208 -13.40 -16.72 18.50
C TYR A 208 -12.00 -16.92 17.90
N PHE A 209 -11.65 -18.15 17.50
CA PHE A 209 -10.35 -18.42 16.89
C PHE A 209 -10.13 -17.69 15.58
N ILE A 210 -11.12 -17.66 14.68
CA ILE A 210 -11.04 -16.93 13.40
C ILE A 210 -10.88 -15.42 13.65
N THR A 211 -11.66 -14.86 14.57
CA THR A 211 -11.56 -13.43 14.93
C THR A 211 -10.16 -13.11 15.45
N ARG A 212 -9.63 -13.95 16.33
CA ARG A 212 -8.29 -13.79 16.93
C ARG A 212 -7.16 -13.99 15.91
N SER A 213 -7.26 -14.97 15.03
CA SER A 213 -6.20 -15.33 14.07
C SER A 213 -6.15 -14.42 12.85
N VAL A 214 -7.30 -13.83 12.46
CA VAL A 214 -7.38 -12.99 11.25
C VAL A 214 -7.51 -11.52 11.60
N THR A 215 -8.52 -11.15 12.39
CA THR A 215 -8.85 -9.73 12.56
C THR A 215 -7.84 -8.99 13.43
N GLY A 216 -7.31 -9.64 14.47
CA GLY A 216 -6.29 -9.05 15.34
C GLY A 216 -5.04 -8.63 14.55
N PRO A 217 -4.36 -9.56 13.86
CA PRO A 217 -3.18 -9.23 13.06
C PRO A 217 -3.46 -8.23 11.93
N LEU A 218 -4.60 -8.32 11.25
CA LEU A 218 -4.96 -7.39 10.17
C LEU A 218 -5.09 -5.94 10.67
N ASN A 219 -5.71 -5.74 11.84
CA ASN A 219 -5.73 -4.42 12.48
C ASN A 219 -4.34 -3.97 12.92
N GLY A 220 -3.50 -4.89 13.41
CA GLY A 220 -2.10 -4.63 13.73
C GLY A 220 -1.31 -4.11 12.52
N LEU A 221 -1.43 -4.78 11.37
CA LEU A 221 -0.80 -4.38 10.11
C LEU A 221 -1.31 -3.03 9.61
N LYS A 222 -2.64 -2.80 9.67
CA LYS A 222 -3.24 -1.51 9.33
C LYS A 222 -2.64 -0.38 10.18
N ASN A 223 -2.63 -0.55 11.50
CA ASN A 223 -2.08 0.46 12.41
C ASN A 223 -0.58 0.66 12.15
N ARG A 224 0.16 -0.42 11.86
CA ARG A 224 1.58 -0.32 11.53
C ARG A 224 1.83 0.51 10.27
N MET A 225 1.08 0.26 9.19
CA MET A 225 1.16 1.10 7.98
C MET A 225 0.89 2.58 8.28
N GLN A 226 -0.08 2.90 9.15
CA GLN A 226 -0.35 4.29 9.55
C GLN A 226 0.82 4.92 10.30
N THR A 227 1.31 4.26 11.35
CA THR A 227 2.48 4.76 12.12
C THR A 227 3.75 4.91 11.27
N MET A 228 3.90 4.07 10.25
CA MET A 228 5.02 4.15 9.31
C MET A 228 4.88 5.33 8.34
N ALA A 229 3.66 5.63 7.90
CA ALA A 229 3.36 6.85 7.15
C ALA A 229 3.57 8.11 8.01
N ASP A 230 3.39 8.01 9.33
CA ASP A 230 3.67 9.07 10.30
C ASP A 230 5.18 9.20 10.64
N GLY A 231 6.05 8.37 10.03
CA GLY A 231 7.51 8.48 10.13
C GLY A 231 8.20 7.44 11.02
N ASP A 232 7.47 6.57 11.73
CA ASP A 232 8.11 5.50 12.51
C ASP A 232 8.46 4.31 11.61
N THR A 233 9.72 4.24 11.17
CA THR A 233 10.29 3.10 10.42
C THR A 233 11.06 2.10 11.29
N SER A 234 11.09 2.33 12.61
CA SER A 234 11.91 1.58 13.57
C SER A 234 11.16 0.43 14.24
N SER A 235 9.87 0.62 14.53
CA SER A 235 9.06 -0.38 15.21
C SER A 235 8.86 -1.64 14.36
N GLU A 236 8.84 -2.79 15.03
CA GLU A 236 8.63 -4.09 14.39
C GLU A 236 7.26 -4.20 13.71
N ILE A 237 7.20 -4.99 12.65
CA ILE A 237 5.96 -5.28 11.93
C ILE A 237 5.34 -6.54 12.56
N PRO A 238 4.09 -6.45 13.07
CA PRO A 238 3.44 -7.61 13.67
C PRO A 238 3.26 -8.73 12.64
N SER A 239 3.42 -9.97 13.09
CA SER A 239 3.21 -11.18 12.26
C SER A 239 4.14 -11.34 11.06
N ALA A 240 5.27 -10.62 10.98
CA ALA A 240 6.25 -10.76 9.89
C ALA A 240 6.79 -12.19 9.71
N ASN A 241 6.88 -12.96 10.81
CA ASN A 241 7.34 -14.35 10.81
C ASN A 241 6.20 -15.38 10.67
N ALA A 242 4.95 -14.94 10.48
CA ALA A 242 3.83 -15.86 10.31
C ALA A 242 3.93 -16.57 8.95
N ARG A 243 3.70 -17.90 8.93
CA ARG A 243 3.63 -18.70 7.69
C ARG A 243 2.22 -18.74 7.14
N SER A 244 1.59 -17.58 6.98
CA SER A 244 0.25 -17.42 6.44
C SER A 244 0.21 -16.25 5.46
N GLU A 245 -0.90 -16.08 4.77
CA GLU A 245 -1.16 -14.96 3.86
C GLU A 245 -1.01 -13.61 4.58
N LEU A 246 -1.31 -13.57 5.89
CA LEU A 246 -1.07 -12.37 6.72
C LEU A 246 0.42 -12.10 6.93
N GLY A 247 1.25 -13.14 7.01
CA GLY A 247 2.70 -13.00 7.05
C GLY A 247 3.29 -12.54 5.71
N GLU A 248 2.75 -13.00 4.58
CA GLU A 248 3.14 -12.50 3.26
C GLU A 248 2.82 -11.01 3.08
N ILE A 249 1.65 -10.57 3.58
CA ILE A 249 1.30 -9.14 3.63
C ILE A 249 2.27 -8.40 4.56
N ALA A 250 2.59 -8.95 5.74
CA ALA A 250 3.53 -8.34 6.67
C ALA A 250 4.93 -8.19 6.06
N GLN A 251 5.40 -9.16 5.28
CA GLN A 251 6.66 -9.07 4.53
C GLN A 251 6.59 -7.99 3.44
N SER A 252 5.46 -7.87 2.76
CA SER A 252 5.25 -6.79 1.78
C SER A 252 5.28 -5.41 2.44
N VAL A 253 4.74 -5.30 3.66
CA VAL A 253 4.87 -4.08 4.50
C VAL A 253 6.33 -3.82 4.88
N ASP A 254 7.13 -4.86 5.13
CA ASP A 254 8.56 -4.69 5.43
C ASP A 254 9.34 -4.18 4.21
N VAL A 255 9.03 -4.67 3.01
CA VAL A 255 9.60 -4.11 1.77
C VAL A 255 9.26 -2.62 1.63
N PHE A 256 8.03 -2.22 1.97
CA PHE A 256 7.65 -0.81 1.97
C PHE A 256 8.40 0.01 3.03
N ARG A 257 8.60 -0.53 4.23
CA ARG A 257 9.43 0.08 5.29
C ARG A 257 10.87 0.32 4.82
N GLN A 258 11.46 -0.68 4.16
CA GLN A 258 12.81 -0.57 3.61
C GLN A 258 12.89 0.51 2.52
N ALA A 259 11.86 0.64 1.68
CA ALA A 259 11.79 1.70 0.68
C ALA A 259 11.73 3.10 1.32
N LEU A 260 10.95 3.27 2.39
CA LEU A 260 10.89 4.54 3.15
C LEU A 260 12.24 4.89 3.80
N ILE A 261 12.91 3.92 4.43
CA ILE A 261 14.25 4.13 5.00
C ILE A 261 15.23 4.55 3.91
N ARG A 262 15.23 3.84 2.78
CA ARG A 262 16.11 4.17 1.65
C ARG A 262 15.83 5.54 1.07
N GLN A 263 14.57 5.97 1.01
CA GLN A 263 14.21 7.31 0.58
C GLN A 263 14.79 8.36 1.54
N GLN A 264 14.64 8.17 2.85
CA GLN A 264 15.22 9.08 3.85
C GLN A 264 16.75 9.15 3.74
N GLU A 265 17.43 8.02 3.58
CA GLU A 265 18.89 7.98 3.40
C GLU A 265 19.34 8.73 2.15
N LEU A 266 18.57 8.64 1.06
CA LEU A 266 18.85 9.38 -0.18
C LEU A 266 18.63 10.88 -0.02
N GLU A 267 17.56 11.29 0.66
CA GLU A 267 17.28 12.69 0.97
C GLU A 267 18.39 13.28 1.84
N ASP A 268 18.81 12.57 2.90
CA ASP A 268 19.91 12.99 3.78
C ASP A 268 21.24 13.10 3.02
N ALA A 269 21.52 12.15 2.11
CA ALA A 269 22.71 12.18 1.26
C ALA A 269 22.69 13.35 0.26
N GLU A 270 21.53 13.64 -0.34
CA GLU A 270 21.34 14.77 -1.25
C GLU A 270 21.50 16.11 -0.51
N HIS A 271 20.93 16.24 0.70
CA HIS A 271 21.13 17.40 1.56
C HIS A 271 22.61 17.62 1.89
N ALA A 272 23.33 16.56 2.29
CA ALA A 272 24.76 16.64 2.56
C ALA A 272 25.59 17.03 1.32
N LEU A 273 25.20 16.55 0.13
CA LEU A 273 25.84 16.93 -1.13
C LEU A 273 25.56 18.40 -1.49
N ASN A 274 24.31 18.85 -1.34
CA ASN A 274 23.90 20.23 -1.60
C ASN A 274 24.60 21.21 -0.65
N GLU A 275 24.76 20.86 0.63
CA GLU A 275 25.56 21.67 1.57
C GLU A 275 27.02 21.78 1.13
N LYS A 276 27.66 20.67 0.72
CA LYS A 276 29.03 20.68 0.20
C LYS A 276 29.15 21.57 -1.05
N ARG A 277 28.21 21.44 -1.99
CA ARG A 277 28.16 22.26 -3.22
C ARG A 277 27.99 23.74 -2.90
N SER A 278 27.10 24.08 -1.96
CA SER A 278 26.86 25.46 -1.54
C SER A 278 28.14 26.10 -0.97
N LYS A 279 28.89 25.38 -0.13
CA LYS A 279 30.18 25.84 0.41
C LYS A 279 31.20 26.15 -0.68
N VAL A 280 31.35 25.25 -1.66
CA VAL A 280 32.25 25.45 -2.82
C VAL A 280 31.86 26.69 -3.62
N VAL A 281 30.58 26.84 -3.96
CA VAL A 281 30.08 27.99 -4.71
C VAL A 281 30.28 29.30 -3.95
N ALA A 282 30.00 29.31 -2.64
CA ALA A 282 30.19 30.48 -1.78
C ALA A 282 31.66 30.92 -1.71
N ALA A 283 32.57 29.97 -1.50
CA ALA A 283 34.02 30.24 -1.47
C ALA A 283 34.52 30.79 -2.81
N LEU A 284 34.12 30.17 -3.93
CA LEU A 284 34.50 30.63 -5.27
C LEU A 284 33.92 32.01 -5.58
N SER A 285 32.65 32.25 -5.28
CA SER A 285 31.98 33.54 -5.50
C SER A 285 32.65 34.67 -4.72
N SER A 286 33.00 34.42 -3.45
CA SER A 286 33.71 35.39 -2.62
C SER A 286 35.05 35.79 -3.23
N LYS A 287 35.86 34.81 -3.69
CA LYS A 287 37.18 35.10 -4.27
C LYS A 287 37.11 35.68 -5.68
N LEU A 288 36.15 35.28 -6.51
CA LEU A 288 35.87 35.94 -7.78
C LEU A 288 35.47 37.41 -7.58
N SER A 289 34.70 37.72 -6.54
CA SER A 289 34.36 39.10 -6.20
C SER A 289 35.60 39.93 -5.84
N ALA A 290 36.50 39.38 -5.01
CA ALA A 290 37.78 40.03 -4.70
C ALA A 290 38.63 40.27 -5.96
N LEU A 291 38.75 39.26 -6.83
CA LEU A 291 39.47 39.37 -8.09
C LEU A 291 38.87 40.46 -9.00
N SER A 292 37.53 40.53 -9.08
CA SER A 292 36.83 41.56 -9.87
C SER A 292 37.04 42.98 -9.35
N GLN A 293 37.35 43.14 -8.06
CA GLN A 293 37.71 44.42 -7.45
C GLN A 293 39.19 44.77 -7.61
N GLY A 294 39.97 43.93 -8.32
CA GLY A 294 41.39 44.15 -8.59
C GLY A 294 42.34 43.52 -7.57
N ASP A 295 41.85 42.73 -6.62
CA ASP A 295 42.70 41.96 -5.72
C ASP A 295 43.23 40.70 -6.42
N LEU A 296 44.40 40.84 -7.06
CA LEU A 296 45.10 39.74 -7.73
C LEU A 296 45.84 38.82 -6.73
N THR A 297 45.83 39.15 -5.44
CA THR A 297 46.42 38.32 -4.37
C THR A 297 45.41 37.36 -3.76
N ALA A 298 44.13 37.48 -4.13
CA ALA A 298 43.06 36.60 -3.66
C ALA A 298 43.35 35.13 -4.01
N GLN A 299 43.41 34.29 -2.98
CA GLN A 299 43.62 32.86 -3.11
C GLN A 299 42.53 32.07 -2.37
N ILE A 300 42.10 30.95 -2.96
CA ILE A 300 41.29 29.95 -2.27
C ILE A 300 42.24 28.95 -1.59
N THR A 301 42.34 29.04 -0.26
CA THR A 301 43.19 28.18 0.60
C THR A 301 42.44 26.95 1.13
N GLU A 302 41.12 27.06 1.32
CA GLU A 302 40.28 25.93 1.74
C GLU A 302 40.33 24.81 0.69
N THR A 303 40.59 23.58 1.14
CA THR A 303 40.59 22.40 0.28
C THR A 303 39.17 22.07 -0.15
N PHE A 304 38.95 21.94 -1.46
CA PHE A 304 37.65 21.54 -1.97
C PHE A 304 37.54 20.01 -1.99
N PRO A 305 36.31 19.45 -1.98
CA PRO A 305 36.12 18.03 -2.29
C PRO A 305 36.79 17.69 -3.63
N GLN A 306 37.23 16.42 -3.78
CA GLN A 306 38.02 15.98 -4.93
C GLN A 306 37.41 16.39 -6.29
N ASP A 307 36.09 16.29 -6.43
CA ASP A 307 35.37 16.64 -7.67
C ASP A 307 35.42 18.14 -8.03
N TYR A 308 35.74 19.00 -7.06
CA TYR A 308 35.80 20.46 -7.22
C TYR A 308 37.21 21.03 -7.06
N GLU A 309 38.21 20.21 -6.72
CA GLU A 309 39.57 20.68 -6.45
C GLU A 309 40.22 21.33 -7.68
N GLN A 310 39.88 20.89 -8.89
CA GLN A 310 40.33 21.54 -10.14
C GLN A 310 39.89 23.01 -10.21
N LEU A 311 38.65 23.34 -9.80
CA LEU A 311 38.15 24.73 -9.81
C LEU A 311 39.00 25.64 -8.91
N ARG A 312 39.42 25.13 -7.76
CA ARG A 312 40.31 25.84 -6.83
C ARG A 312 41.66 26.14 -7.47
N GLN A 313 42.24 25.13 -8.13
CA GLN A 313 43.53 25.24 -8.80
C GLN A 313 43.47 26.21 -9.99
N ASP A 314 42.42 26.13 -10.80
CA ASP A 314 42.21 26.98 -11.97
C ASP A 314 42.03 28.45 -11.56
N PHE A 315 41.24 28.71 -10.51
CA PHE A 315 41.09 30.07 -9.95
C PHE A 315 42.45 30.63 -9.49
N ASN A 316 43.16 29.88 -8.64
CA ASN A 316 44.46 30.31 -8.09
C ASN A 316 45.53 30.48 -9.17
N THR A 317 45.50 29.69 -10.23
CA THR A 317 46.42 29.81 -11.36
C THR A 317 46.10 31.03 -12.20
N THR A 318 44.80 31.28 -12.43
CA THR A 318 44.33 32.46 -13.15
C THR A 318 44.72 33.75 -12.43
N ALA A 319 44.51 33.84 -11.11
CA ALA A 319 44.90 34.98 -10.29
C ALA A 319 46.42 35.25 -10.36
N ARG A 320 47.25 34.20 -10.24
CA ARG A 320 48.72 34.32 -10.39
C ARG A 320 49.14 34.78 -11.78
N ASN A 321 48.53 34.26 -12.84
CA ASN A 321 48.84 34.65 -14.21
C ASN A 321 48.48 36.12 -14.48
N LEU A 322 47.33 36.58 -13.96
CA LEU A 322 46.93 37.99 -14.01
C LEU A 322 47.92 38.87 -13.24
N SER A 323 48.31 38.50 -12.02
CA SER A 323 49.32 39.22 -11.23
C SER A 323 50.64 39.37 -11.99
N SER A 324 51.16 38.27 -12.53
CA SER A 324 52.39 38.25 -13.33
C SER A 324 52.28 39.12 -14.59
N THR A 325 51.12 39.14 -15.24
CA THR A 325 50.88 39.99 -16.40
C THR A 325 50.93 41.47 -16.03
N VAL A 326 50.31 41.86 -14.90
CA VAL A 326 50.35 43.25 -14.40
C VAL A 326 51.78 43.63 -14.00
N GLU A 327 52.52 42.74 -13.36
CA GLU A 327 53.94 42.95 -13.05
C GLU A 327 54.78 43.22 -14.31
N GLN A 328 54.56 42.45 -15.38
CA GLN A 328 55.22 42.66 -16.67
C GLN A 328 54.86 44.01 -17.30
N VAL A 329 53.59 44.43 -17.21
CA VAL A 329 53.15 45.75 -17.70
C VAL A 329 53.82 46.88 -16.91
N ILE A 330 53.92 46.75 -15.58
CA ILE A 330 54.62 47.72 -14.72
C ILE A 330 56.10 47.80 -15.10
N ALA A 331 56.77 46.67 -15.30
CA ALA A 331 58.16 46.62 -15.72
C ALA A 331 58.37 47.27 -17.11
N ALA A 332 57.50 46.97 -18.08
CA ALA A 332 57.54 47.60 -19.40
C ALA A 332 57.33 49.12 -19.33
N ALA A 333 56.38 49.58 -18.53
CA ALA A 333 56.15 51.01 -18.31
C ALA A 333 57.34 51.72 -17.65
N ALA A 334 58.05 51.05 -16.73
CA ALA A 334 59.28 51.57 -16.15
C ALA A 334 60.40 51.68 -17.19
N SER A 335 60.58 50.66 -18.04
CA SER A 335 61.54 50.70 -19.14
C SER A 335 61.25 51.82 -20.15
N ILE A 336 59.98 52.02 -20.52
CA ILE A 336 59.56 53.13 -21.39
C ILE A 336 59.88 54.48 -20.74
N ARG A 337 59.61 54.63 -19.43
CA ARG A 337 59.91 55.86 -18.70
C ARG A 337 61.41 56.17 -18.71
N ASN A 338 62.25 55.16 -18.46
CA ASN A 338 63.70 55.32 -18.51
C ASN A 338 64.17 55.71 -19.92
N GLY A 339 63.68 55.02 -20.95
CA GLY A 339 63.99 55.36 -22.34
C GLY A 339 63.53 56.76 -22.74
N ALA A 340 62.37 57.22 -22.24
CA ALA A 340 61.91 58.59 -22.46
C ALA A 340 62.82 59.62 -21.80
N THR A 341 63.35 59.33 -20.60
CA THR A 341 64.36 60.18 -19.94
C THR A 341 65.66 60.26 -20.73
N GLU A 342 66.17 59.12 -21.24
CA GLU A 342 67.36 59.09 -22.08
C GLU A 342 67.17 59.86 -23.39
N ILE A 343 66.03 59.68 -24.06
CA ILE A 343 65.69 60.44 -25.29
C ILE A 343 65.61 61.94 -25.00
N SER A 344 64.97 62.33 -23.88
CA SER A 344 64.89 63.74 -23.49
C SER A 344 66.27 64.34 -23.30
N GLN A 345 67.17 63.62 -22.64
CA GLN A 345 68.55 64.09 -22.40
C GLN A 345 69.36 64.16 -23.70
N ALA A 346 69.26 63.14 -24.56
CA ALA A 346 69.91 63.14 -25.87
C ALA A 346 69.38 64.26 -26.79
N SER A 347 68.09 64.59 -26.70
CA SER A 347 67.48 65.69 -27.45
C SER A 347 68.00 67.05 -26.96
N ASP A 348 68.20 67.22 -25.65
CA ASP A 348 68.76 68.42 -25.04
C ASP A 348 70.23 68.64 -25.49
N ASP A 349 71.05 67.58 -25.41
CA ASP A 349 72.43 67.59 -25.91
C ASP A 349 72.51 67.92 -27.42
N LEU A 350 71.61 67.32 -28.22
CA LEU A 350 71.54 67.60 -29.66
C LEU A 350 71.12 69.05 -29.92
N SER A 351 70.20 69.60 -29.13
CA SER A 351 69.80 71.01 -29.26
C SER A 351 70.97 71.94 -29.00
N HIS A 352 71.70 71.74 -27.90
CA HIS A 352 72.90 72.54 -27.58
C HIS A 352 73.99 72.41 -28.65
N ARG A 353 74.18 71.21 -29.19
CA ARG A 353 75.09 71.01 -30.34
C ARG A 353 74.62 71.75 -31.58
N THR A 354 73.32 71.70 -31.87
CA THR A 354 72.73 72.41 -33.01
C THR A 354 72.89 73.93 -32.86
N GLU A 355 72.68 74.48 -31.66
CA GLU A 355 72.96 75.89 -31.36
C GLU A 355 74.43 76.25 -31.57
N SER A 356 75.35 75.44 -31.03
CA SER A 356 76.79 75.66 -31.19
C SER A 356 77.23 75.60 -32.66
N GLN A 357 76.65 74.66 -33.42
CA GLN A 357 76.94 74.48 -34.84
C GLN A 357 76.37 75.62 -35.68
N ALA A 358 75.19 76.13 -35.34
CA ALA A 358 74.62 77.34 -35.94
C ALA A 358 75.52 78.56 -35.67
N ALA A 359 76.00 78.75 -34.44
CA ALA A 359 76.94 79.83 -34.11
C ALA A 359 78.27 79.71 -34.88
N THR A 360 78.80 78.48 -35.02
CA THR A 360 80.02 78.23 -35.82
C THR A 360 79.77 78.52 -37.31
N LEU A 361 78.59 78.20 -37.83
CA LEU A 361 78.17 78.54 -39.20
C LEU A 361 78.05 80.06 -39.41
N GLU A 362 77.49 80.80 -38.44
CA GLU A 362 77.48 82.27 -38.48
C GLU A 362 78.89 82.85 -38.51
N GLN A 363 79.81 82.34 -37.68
CA GLN A 363 81.21 82.75 -37.70
C GLN A 363 81.89 82.43 -39.04
N THR A 364 81.60 81.26 -39.62
CA THR A 364 82.13 80.87 -40.93
C THR A 364 81.60 81.77 -42.04
N ALA A 365 80.33 82.14 -42.00
CA ALA A 365 79.73 83.08 -42.94
C ALA A 365 80.36 84.48 -42.82
N ALA A 366 80.57 84.97 -41.60
CA ALA A 366 81.26 86.24 -41.37
C ALA A 366 82.72 86.22 -41.87
N ALA A 367 83.45 85.13 -41.63
CA ALA A 367 84.80 84.95 -42.15
C ALA A 367 84.83 84.85 -43.69
N LEU A 368 83.81 84.23 -44.30
CA LEU A 368 83.65 84.20 -45.76
C LEU A 368 83.36 85.60 -46.33
N ASP A 369 82.58 86.43 -45.64
CA ASP A 369 82.37 87.84 -46.03
C ASP A 369 83.68 88.63 -45.96
N GLU A 370 84.49 88.43 -44.91
CA GLU A 370 85.80 89.08 -44.75
C GLU A 370 86.82 88.61 -45.82
N LEU A 371 86.83 87.31 -46.12
CA LEU A 371 87.63 86.76 -47.23
C LEU A 371 87.19 87.32 -48.57
N THR A 372 85.88 87.43 -48.82
CA THR A 372 85.34 88.01 -50.05
C THR A 372 85.74 89.47 -50.19
N ALA A 373 85.69 90.24 -49.10
CA ALA A 373 86.17 91.63 -49.06
C ALA A 373 87.68 91.72 -49.34
N SER A 374 88.48 90.82 -48.75
CA SER A 374 89.93 90.74 -48.98
C SER A 374 90.26 90.38 -50.43
N VAL A 375 89.55 89.42 -51.03
CA VAL A 375 89.70 89.04 -52.44
C VAL A 375 89.33 90.21 -53.36
N LYS A 376 88.24 90.93 -53.06
CA LYS A 376 87.86 92.14 -53.81
C LYS A 376 88.93 93.22 -53.71
N SER A 377 89.47 93.46 -52.51
CA SER A 377 90.57 94.41 -52.30
C SER A 377 91.84 94.01 -53.05
N ALA A 378 92.20 92.71 -53.04
CA ALA A 378 93.31 92.20 -53.82
C ALA A 378 93.10 92.35 -55.34
N ALA A 379 91.87 92.12 -55.83
CA ALA A 379 91.52 92.33 -57.23
C ALA A 379 91.57 93.81 -57.65
N ASP A 380 91.12 94.73 -56.78
CA ASP A 380 91.22 96.17 -57.01
C ASP A 380 92.69 96.64 -56.95
N GLY A 381 93.49 96.09 -56.03
CA GLY A 381 94.93 96.30 -55.98
C GLY A 381 95.65 95.81 -57.23
N ALA A 382 95.30 94.63 -57.75
CA ALA A 382 95.84 94.11 -59.00
C ALA A 382 95.49 95.01 -60.19
N ARG A 383 94.25 95.53 -60.28
CA ARG A 383 93.85 96.52 -61.29
C ARG A 383 94.60 97.84 -61.17
N SER A 384 94.88 98.28 -59.95
CA SER A 384 95.71 99.48 -59.72
C SER A 384 97.15 99.26 -60.19
N VAL A 385 97.74 98.10 -59.91
CA VAL A 385 99.09 97.74 -60.39
C VAL A 385 99.12 97.67 -61.92
N GLU A 386 98.09 97.07 -62.54
CA GLU A 386 97.94 97.04 -64.00
C GLU A 386 97.94 98.45 -64.59
N ALA A 387 97.17 99.38 -64.02
CA ALA A 387 97.14 100.78 -64.46
C ALA A 387 98.51 101.48 -64.32
N THR A 388 99.21 101.28 -63.20
CA THR A 388 100.58 101.83 -63.02
C THR A 388 101.58 101.21 -64.00
N MET A 389 101.44 99.92 -64.34
CA MET A 389 102.29 99.27 -65.34
C MET A 389 102.03 99.82 -66.74
N ASP A 390 100.78 100.13 -67.09
CA ASP A 390 100.45 100.81 -68.36
C ASP A 390 101.03 102.22 -68.42
N GLU A 391 100.98 102.98 -67.32
CA GLU A 391 101.57 104.32 -67.22
C GLU A 391 103.12 104.27 -67.34
N ALA A 392 103.77 103.34 -66.64
CA ALA A 392 105.22 103.11 -66.75
C ALA A 392 105.64 102.66 -68.16
N LYS A 393 104.81 101.86 -68.84
CA LYS A 393 105.03 101.47 -70.24
C LYS A 393 104.95 102.67 -71.18
N GLU A 394 104.03 103.59 -70.93
CA GLU A 394 103.90 104.83 -71.71
C GLU A 394 105.07 105.79 -71.46
N GLU A 395 105.49 105.96 -70.21
CA GLU A 395 106.69 106.74 -69.84
C GLU A 395 107.96 106.19 -70.50
N ALA A 396 108.11 104.85 -70.54
CA ALA A 396 109.21 104.18 -71.22
C ALA A 396 109.15 104.39 -72.75
N ARG A 397 107.95 104.45 -73.34
CA ARG A 397 107.74 104.77 -74.76
C ARG A 397 108.18 106.20 -75.07
N THR A 398 107.78 107.17 -74.25
CA THR A 398 108.18 108.58 -74.37
C THR A 398 109.68 108.75 -74.15
N SER A 399 110.26 108.08 -73.15
CA SER A 399 111.71 108.07 -72.93
C SER A 399 112.46 107.48 -74.14
N GLY A 400 111.91 106.44 -74.78
CA GLY A 400 112.43 105.89 -76.03
C GLY A 400 112.44 106.91 -77.18
N GLU A 401 111.38 107.69 -77.34
CA GLU A 401 111.32 108.78 -78.34
C GLU A 401 112.37 109.87 -78.07
N VAL A 402 112.56 110.28 -76.81
CA VAL A 402 113.57 111.27 -76.42
C VAL A 402 115.00 110.77 -76.70
N VAL A 403 115.29 109.51 -76.38
CA VAL A 403 116.59 108.90 -76.70
C VAL A 403 116.80 108.82 -78.21
N GLN A 404 115.77 108.45 -78.98
CA GLN A 404 115.82 108.42 -80.44
C GLN A 404 116.11 109.82 -81.02
N SER A 405 115.45 110.88 -80.52
CA SER A 405 115.73 112.26 -80.91
C SER A 405 117.15 112.72 -80.53
N ALA A 406 117.65 112.32 -79.35
CA ALA A 406 119.02 112.62 -78.93
C ALA A 406 120.08 111.92 -79.80
N VAL A 407 119.82 110.69 -80.24
CA VAL A 407 120.69 109.97 -81.19
C VAL A 407 120.68 110.66 -82.56
N SER A 408 119.51 111.04 -83.09
CA SER A 408 119.44 111.77 -84.36
C SER A 408 120.18 113.12 -84.32
N ALA A 409 120.07 113.87 -83.22
CA ALA A 409 120.79 115.13 -83.05
C ALA A 409 122.31 114.95 -82.94
N MET A 410 122.78 113.83 -82.35
CA MET A 410 124.20 113.46 -82.34
C MET A 410 124.72 113.12 -83.75
N THR A 411 123.92 112.42 -84.57
CA THR A 411 124.29 112.07 -85.95
C THR A 411 124.40 113.32 -86.85
N GLU A 412 123.52 114.32 -86.69
CA GLU A 412 123.62 115.58 -87.44
C GLU A 412 124.87 116.42 -87.09
N ILE A 413 125.42 116.28 -85.88
CA ILE A 413 126.65 116.99 -85.47
C ILE A 413 127.90 116.33 -86.08
N GLU A 414 127.88 115.02 -86.30
CA GLU A 414 129.01 114.26 -86.89
C GLU A 414 129.23 114.58 -88.37
N GLU A 415 128.18 114.89 -89.14
CA GLU A 415 128.30 115.20 -90.59
C GLU A 415 128.74 116.64 -90.90
N SER A 416 128.90 117.52 -89.90
CA SER A 416 129.24 118.95 -90.10
C SER A 416 130.67 119.33 -89.68
N SER A 417 131.61 118.39 -89.55
CA SER A 417 133.05 118.67 -89.29
C SER A 417 133.93 117.71 -90.10
#